data_AF-A0A2D8RDW1-F1
#
_entry.id   AF-A0A2D8RDW1-F1
#
_cell.length_a   1.000
_cell.length_b   1.000
_cell.length_c   1.000
_cell.angle_alpha   90.00
_cell.angle_beta   90.00
_cell.angle_gamma   90.00
#
_symmetry.space_group_name_H-M   'P 1'
#
loop_
_entity.id
_entity.type
_entity.pdbx_description
1 polymer ?
#
loop_
_entity_poly.entity_id
_entity_poly.type
_entity_poly.pdbx_seq_one_letter_code
_entity_poly.pdbx_strand_id
1 'polypeptide(L)'
;MQFQRLLVPFKFVCGGLFVLATSLPALAGTTFTGSYYLVNVHSDKALDVADNARSAGANVHQWAYGNGGNQQWELQSAGSGVFFLKNRNSGLYLDVAWGAAHDGANVQQANYNGGNAQKFRIVEMEKGIYRLESVASGKVLDVAAWNQNNGANVHQWTWGNHNNQKWKIIPVGAATNLSGTVRIDSVHSGKALDVANVSTSPGANIHQWGYGGGANQQWNLINTGNGYYKIQSRHSGHMLDVAGASTANTANIQQWSDNGNDAQLFSFISVGNNEYQIRNKHSGKVVDVADWAAYDGGNVQQHQYQGQANQKWRVAGVTGTPGGGGGGTCTAATVWSDEFNYSGLPDPSKWSFEVQRPGWVNDEWQNYTGNRTENARVGNGVLTIEARRDWFGGHEISSARLKSHGKGDWLNGRIEVRAKLPKGRGTWPAIWMMPSDSEYGGWPNSGEIDIMENVGFDPWTVHGSIHSNGRNHMLGNNFTVTTKNNVTVQDQFHVYSVDWNQSRIQFMMDGRVYGTYTNPRQGWTTWPFDKRFHLILNVAIGGMWGGQQGVDMGIFPAKMEVDWVRVYRSCN
;
A
#
# COMPACT_ATOMS: atom_id res chain seq x y z
N MET A 1 -60.74 34.83 -26.37
CA MET A 1 -60.28 34.23 -25.11
C MET A 1 -60.48 32.73 -25.17
N GLN A 2 -59.37 32.01 -24.95
CA GLN A 2 -59.19 30.60 -24.55
C GLN A 2 -59.86 29.44 -25.31
N PHE A 3 -58.96 28.58 -25.80
CA PHE A 3 -59.11 27.31 -26.49
C PHE A 3 -59.67 26.19 -25.61
N GLN A 4 -60.57 25.38 -26.20
CA GLN A 4 -60.93 24.04 -25.73
C GLN A 4 -59.93 22.98 -26.22
N ARG A 5 -59.65 22.02 -25.33
CA ARG A 5 -58.78 20.86 -25.52
C ARG A 5 -59.32 19.91 -26.60
N LEU A 6 -58.44 19.40 -27.46
CA LEU A 6 -58.70 18.22 -28.28
C LEU A 6 -57.63 17.15 -28.00
N LEU A 7 -58.10 15.94 -27.69
CA LEU A 7 -57.32 14.70 -27.56
C LEU A 7 -57.15 14.05 -28.93
N VAL A 8 -55.93 13.57 -29.26
CA VAL A 8 -55.69 12.52 -30.27
C VAL A 8 -54.44 11.70 -29.85
N PRO A 9 -54.43 10.35 -30.00
CA PRO A 9 -53.43 9.46 -29.39
C PRO A 9 -52.22 9.18 -30.29
N PHE A 10 -51.05 8.89 -29.68
CA PHE A 10 -49.84 8.48 -30.40
C PHE A 10 -49.67 6.96 -30.43
N LYS A 11 -49.50 6.43 -31.66
CA LYS A 11 -49.09 5.06 -31.98
C LYS A 11 -47.60 4.85 -31.72
N PHE A 12 -47.26 3.63 -31.28
CA PHE A 12 -45.91 3.09 -31.19
C PHE A 12 -45.21 3.05 -32.56
N VAL A 13 -43.95 3.50 -32.60
CA VAL A 13 -42.98 3.12 -33.63
C VAL A 13 -41.73 2.58 -32.94
N CYS A 14 -41.29 1.42 -33.40
CA CYS A 14 -40.15 0.65 -32.92
C CYS A 14 -38.84 1.42 -33.20
N GLY A 15 -38.13 1.82 -32.15
CA GLY A 15 -36.81 2.43 -32.22
C GLY A 15 -35.81 1.56 -31.48
N GLY A 16 -34.79 1.07 -32.19
CA GLY A 16 -33.73 0.22 -31.65
C GLY A 16 -33.04 0.88 -30.46
N LEU A 17 -32.86 0.09 -29.40
CA LEU A 17 -32.12 0.47 -28.21
C LEU A 17 -30.64 0.61 -28.57
N PHE A 18 -30.20 1.80 -28.93
CA PHE A 18 -28.79 2.17 -28.86
C PHE A 18 -28.42 2.20 -27.37
N VAL A 19 -27.80 1.12 -26.89
CA VAL A 19 -27.09 1.14 -25.62
C VAL A 19 -25.88 2.03 -25.84
N LEU A 20 -26.00 3.30 -25.44
CA LEU A 20 -24.86 4.15 -25.16
C LEU A 20 -24.09 3.48 -24.02
N ALA A 21 -23.04 2.73 -24.38
CA ALA A 21 -22.02 2.34 -23.43
C ALA A 21 -21.45 3.64 -22.84
N THR A 22 -21.90 3.99 -21.63
CA THR A 22 -21.27 5.05 -20.85
C THR A 22 -19.85 4.58 -20.56
N SER A 23 -18.89 5.05 -21.36
CA SER A 23 -17.48 4.95 -21.01
C SER A 23 -17.32 5.58 -19.63
N LEU A 24 -16.76 4.82 -18.69
CA LEU A 24 -16.23 5.41 -17.46
C LEU A 24 -15.33 6.59 -17.86
N PRO A 25 -15.40 7.74 -17.17
CA PRO A 25 -14.60 8.88 -17.54
C PRO A 25 -13.12 8.49 -17.52
N ALA A 26 -12.34 9.05 -18.45
CA ALA A 26 -10.88 9.01 -18.38
C ALA A 26 -10.43 9.34 -16.95
N LEU A 27 -9.34 8.70 -16.49
CA LEU A 27 -8.75 8.82 -15.15
C LEU A 27 -8.32 10.28 -14.83
N ALA A 28 -9.28 11.19 -14.71
CA ALA A 28 -9.08 12.55 -14.29
C ALA A 28 -8.76 12.53 -12.79
N GLY A 29 -7.47 12.48 -12.47
CA GLY A 29 -6.96 12.52 -11.09
C GLY A 29 -6.05 11.37 -10.67
N THR A 30 -5.81 10.37 -11.53
CA THR A 30 -4.85 9.28 -11.22
C THR A 30 -3.42 9.75 -11.49
N THR A 31 -2.59 9.70 -10.46
CA THR A 31 -1.16 10.03 -10.54
C THR A 31 -0.35 8.74 -10.63
N PHE A 32 0.23 8.46 -11.79
CA PHE A 32 1.26 7.43 -11.92
C PHE A 32 2.61 8.05 -11.49
N THR A 33 3.23 7.52 -10.44
CA THR A 33 4.56 7.92 -9.98
C THR A 33 5.53 6.74 -10.11
N GLY A 34 6.75 6.99 -10.59
CA GLY A 34 7.74 5.94 -10.84
C GLY A 34 7.62 5.24 -12.20
N SER A 35 8.27 4.09 -12.34
CA SER A 35 8.27 3.28 -13.57
C SER A 35 7.26 2.14 -13.48
N TYR A 36 6.71 1.74 -14.62
CA TYR A 36 5.70 0.70 -14.74
C TYR A 36 6.05 -0.26 -15.88
N TYR A 37 5.65 -1.51 -15.73
CA TYR A 37 5.49 -2.42 -16.85
C TYR A 37 4.07 -2.31 -17.38
N LEU A 38 3.92 -2.29 -18.70
CA LEU A 38 2.63 -2.42 -19.35
C LEU A 38 2.54 -3.84 -19.89
N VAL A 39 1.64 -4.65 -19.33
CA VAL A 39 1.53 -6.07 -19.65
C VAL A 39 0.25 -6.34 -20.41
N ASN A 40 0.37 -6.90 -21.60
CA ASN A 40 -0.79 -7.23 -22.41
C ASN A 40 -1.61 -8.34 -21.75
N VAL A 41 -2.93 -8.16 -21.68
CA VAL A 41 -3.84 -9.11 -21.00
C VAL A 41 -3.98 -10.42 -21.76
N HIS A 42 -3.79 -10.43 -23.08
CA HIS A 42 -3.91 -11.64 -23.89
C HIS A 42 -2.68 -12.54 -23.84
N SER A 43 -1.48 -11.97 -23.76
CA SER A 43 -0.22 -12.72 -23.90
C SER A 43 0.61 -12.78 -22.61
N ASP A 44 0.26 -11.98 -21.59
CA ASP A 44 1.03 -11.71 -20.37
C ASP A 44 2.49 -11.23 -20.65
N LYS A 45 2.70 -10.58 -21.80
CA LYS A 45 4.00 -10.02 -22.22
C LYS A 45 4.08 -8.51 -22.03
N ALA A 46 5.28 -8.01 -21.79
CA ALA A 46 5.54 -6.60 -21.56
C ALA A 46 5.61 -5.82 -22.88
N LEU A 47 5.18 -4.55 -22.84
CA LEU A 47 5.50 -3.54 -23.84
C LEU A 47 7.02 -3.28 -23.81
N ASP A 48 7.69 -3.63 -24.90
CA ASP A 48 9.15 -3.76 -24.98
C ASP A 48 9.69 -2.94 -26.17
N VAL A 49 10.76 -2.18 -25.93
CA VAL A 49 11.56 -1.59 -27.01
C VAL A 49 12.53 -2.64 -27.54
N ALA A 50 12.37 -2.97 -28.83
CA ALA A 50 13.10 -4.03 -29.50
C ALA A 50 14.62 -3.90 -29.34
N ASP A 51 15.27 -5.04 -29.11
CA ASP A 51 16.72 -5.19 -29.03
C ASP A 51 17.42 -4.26 -28.01
N ASN A 52 16.70 -3.81 -26.97
CA ASN A 52 17.17 -2.79 -26.02
C ASN A 52 17.65 -1.49 -26.71
N ALA A 53 17.13 -1.22 -27.91
CA ALA A 53 17.56 -0.08 -28.71
C ALA A 53 17.35 1.25 -27.97
N ARG A 54 18.27 2.19 -28.18
CA ARG A 54 18.23 3.54 -27.57
C ARG A 54 18.02 4.64 -28.61
N SER A 55 17.89 4.29 -29.88
CA SER A 55 17.64 5.22 -30.99
C SER A 55 16.16 5.52 -31.17
N ALA A 56 15.87 6.74 -31.60
CA ALA A 56 14.54 7.11 -32.09
C ALA A 56 14.19 6.31 -33.36
N GLY A 57 12.92 5.95 -33.50
CA GLY A 57 12.41 5.07 -34.56
C GLY A 57 12.54 3.58 -34.24
N ALA A 58 13.13 3.19 -33.11
CA ALA A 58 13.18 1.79 -32.73
C ALA A 58 11.77 1.25 -32.45
N ASN A 59 11.54 0.02 -32.91
CA ASN A 59 10.24 -0.61 -32.84
C ASN A 59 9.82 -0.90 -31.40
N VAL A 60 8.51 -0.80 -31.13
CA VAL A 60 7.91 -1.30 -29.90
C VAL A 60 7.10 -2.54 -30.22
N HIS A 61 7.43 -3.63 -29.54
CA HIS A 61 6.78 -4.93 -29.69
C HIS A 61 6.40 -5.46 -28.30
N GLN A 62 5.81 -6.65 -28.24
CA GLN A 62 5.72 -7.37 -26.97
C GLN A 62 6.87 -8.37 -26.81
N TRP A 63 7.31 -8.56 -25.58
CA TRP A 63 8.30 -9.59 -25.25
C TRP A 63 8.02 -10.22 -23.89
N ALA A 64 8.53 -11.44 -23.69
CA ALA A 64 8.51 -12.12 -22.40
C ALA A 64 8.99 -11.17 -21.30
N TYR A 65 8.20 -11.13 -20.23
CA TYR A 65 8.35 -10.18 -19.14
C TYR A 65 9.68 -10.40 -18.40
N GLY A 66 10.51 -9.36 -18.33
CA GLY A 66 11.84 -9.37 -17.71
C GLY A 66 12.08 -8.14 -16.82
N ASN A 67 13.35 -7.86 -16.48
CA ASN A 67 13.73 -6.67 -15.72
C ASN A 67 14.56 -5.65 -16.54
N GLY A 68 14.59 -5.79 -17.86
CA GLY A 68 15.28 -4.84 -18.72
C GLY A 68 14.64 -3.46 -18.65
N GLY A 69 15.45 -2.39 -18.59
CA GLY A 69 14.93 -1.02 -18.61
C GLY A 69 14.16 -0.68 -19.89
N ASN A 70 14.36 -1.45 -20.95
CA ASN A 70 13.64 -1.34 -22.23
C ASN A 70 12.16 -1.76 -22.12
N GLN A 71 11.77 -2.41 -21.03
CA GLN A 71 10.38 -2.81 -20.71
C GLN A 71 9.73 -1.92 -19.64
N GLN A 72 10.44 -0.91 -19.15
CA GLN A 72 10.02 -0.07 -18.03
C GLN A 72 9.67 1.33 -18.54
N TRP A 73 8.51 1.84 -18.17
CA TRP A 73 7.95 3.08 -18.69
C TRP A 73 7.57 4.02 -17.53
N GLU A 74 8.09 5.25 -17.56
CA GLU A 74 7.63 6.33 -16.70
C GLU A 74 6.41 7.01 -17.34
N LEU A 75 5.30 7.06 -16.63
CA LEU A 75 4.06 7.69 -17.10
C LEU A 75 4.03 9.14 -16.61
N GLN A 76 4.29 10.08 -17.52
CA GLN A 76 4.35 11.51 -17.21
C GLN A 76 3.03 12.18 -17.60
N SER A 77 2.35 12.78 -16.63
CA SER A 77 1.04 13.42 -16.87
C SER A 77 1.16 14.59 -17.85
N ALA A 78 0.29 14.59 -18.87
CA ALA A 78 0.03 15.70 -19.77
C ALA A 78 -1.29 16.43 -19.41
N GLY A 79 -1.93 16.06 -18.29
CA GLY A 79 -3.22 16.58 -17.83
C GLY A 79 -4.43 15.73 -18.28
N SER A 80 -5.53 15.80 -17.52
CA SER A 80 -6.83 15.19 -17.86
C SER A 80 -6.78 13.70 -18.24
N GLY A 81 -5.97 12.90 -17.53
CA GLY A 81 -5.83 11.45 -17.77
C GLY A 81 -5.01 11.08 -19.02
N VAL A 82 -4.31 12.05 -19.61
CA VAL A 82 -3.39 11.87 -20.74
C VAL A 82 -1.96 11.81 -20.24
N PHE A 83 -1.16 10.90 -20.80
CA PHE A 83 0.22 10.66 -20.38
C PHE A 83 1.16 10.58 -21.57
N PHE A 84 2.39 11.01 -21.34
CA PHE A 84 3.55 10.59 -22.10
C PHE A 84 4.15 9.34 -21.44
N LEU A 85 4.58 8.36 -22.23
CA LEU A 85 5.23 7.15 -21.72
C LEU A 85 6.70 7.19 -22.09
N LYS A 86 7.57 7.44 -21.12
CA LYS A 86 9.02 7.55 -21.32
C LYS A 86 9.71 6.23 -20.97
N ASN A 87 10.40 5.64 -21.93
CA ASN A 87 11.15 4.41 -21.71
C ASN A 87 12.36 4.66 -20.80
N ARG A 88 12.58 3.81 -19.79
CA ARG A 88 13.63 4.00 -18.80
C ARG A 88 15.04 3.74 -19.36
N ASN A 89 15.18 2.82 -20.32
CA ASN A 89 16.48 2.50 -20.91
C ASN A 89 16.97 3.58 -21.88
N SER A 90 16.10 4.07 -22.76
CA SER A 90 16.48 5.06 -23.79
C SER A 90 16.24 6.51 -23.35
N GLY A 91 15.28 6.76 -22.45
CA GLY A 91 14.79 8.10 -22.15
C GLY A 91 13.88 8.69 -23.23
N LEU A 92 13.54 7.91 -24.27
CA LEU A 92 12.67 8.29 -25.39
C LEU A 92 11.20 7.97 -25.08
N TYR A 93 10.30 8.49 -25.90
CA TYR A 93 8.86 8.45 -25.64
C TYR A 93 8.13 7.52 -26.61
N LEU A 94 7.13 6.81 -26.10
CA LEU A 94 6.20 6.03 -26.92
C LEU A 94 5.52 6.97 -27.93
N ASP A 95 5.51 6.55 -29.20
CA ASP A 95 5.12 7.40 -30.32
C ASP A 95 4.38 6.55 -31.37
N VAL A 96 3.22 7.03 -31.83
CA VAL A 96 2.60 6.50 -33.05
C VAL A 96 3.37 7.04 -34.24
N ALA A 97 4.00 6.16 -35.00
CA ALA A 97 4.94 6.53 -36.05
C ALA A 97 4.32 7.54 -37.03
N TRP A 98 5.01 8.67 -37.18
CA TRP A 98 4.61 9.78 -38.06
C TRP A 98 3.25 10.41 -37.73
N GLY A 99 2.68 10.13 -36.56
CA GLY A 99 1.32 10.56 -36.20
C GLY A 99 0.23 10.00 -37.11
N ALA A 100 0.49 8.87 -37.78
CA ALA A 100 -0.47 8.25 -38.67
C ALA A 100 -1.76 7.85 -37.92
N ALA A 101 -2.90 7.93 -38.60
CA ALA A 101 -4.23 7.72 -38.00
C ALA A 101 -4.96 6.45 -38.48
N HIS A 102 -4.37 5.66 -39.38
CA HIS A 102 -4.96 4.42 -39.88
C HIS A 102 -4.70 3.23 -38.93
N ASP A 103 -5.52 2.19 -39.04
CA ASP A 103 -5.32 0.91 -38.35
C ASP A 103 -4.03 0.26 -38.83
N GLY A 104 -3.25 -0.28 -37.89
CA GLY A 104 -1.96 -0.89 -38.18
C GLY A 104 -0.79 0.10 -38.21
N ALA A 105 -1.03 1.39 -37.95
CA ALA A 105 0.07 2.35 -37.83
C ALA A 105 0.99 1.95 -36.66
N ASN A 106 2.29 1.87 -36.96
CA ASN A 106 3.27 1.33 -36.05
C ASN A 106 3.44 2.16 -34.77
N VAL A 107 3.78 1.51 -33.66
CA VAL A 107 4.21 2.20 -32.45
C VAL A 107 5.71 2.00 -32.26
N GLN A 108 6.40 3.10 -31.97
CA GLN A 108 7.86 3.18 -31.87
C GLN A 108 8.23 4.01 -30.63
N GLN A 109 9.53 4.13 -30.36
CA GLN A 109 10.04 5.19 -29.48
C GLN A 109 10.60 6.36 -30.29
N ALA A 110 10.43 7.60 -29.83
CA ALA A 110 10.94 8.79 -30.51
C ALA A 110 11.43 9.87 -29.53
N ASN A 111 12.18 10.84 -30.05
CA ASN A 111 12.55 12.05 -29.31
C ASN A 111 11.30 12.80 -28.86
N TYR A 112 11.35 13.39 -27.67
CA TYR A 112 10.25 14.21 -27.17
C TYR A 112 9.95 15.36 -28.14
N ASN A 113 8.70 15.45 -28.59
CA ASN A 113 8.20 16.56 -29.40
C ASN A 113 6.90 17.17 -28.85
N GLY A 114 6.30 16.57 -27.80
CA GLY A 114 5.09 17.08 -27.15
C GLY A 114 3.81 16.97 -28.00
N GLY A 115 3.89 16.39 -29.19
CA GLY A 115 2.80 16.22 -30.13
C GLY A 115 1.78 15.17 -29.68
N ASN A 116 0.60 15.17 -30.31
CA ASN A 116 -0.49 14.26 -29.94
C ASN A 116 -0.18 12.77 -30.24
N ALA A 117 0.78 12.49 -31.13
CA ALA A 117 1.24 11.13 -31.42
C ALA A 117 2.00 10.48 -30.24
N GLN A 118 2.49 11.28 -29.28
CA GLN A 118 3.19 10.82 -28.08
C GLN A 118 2.30 10.81 -26.83
N LYS A 119 1.01 11.15 -26.98
CA LYS A 119 0.06 11.31 -25.89
C LYS A 119 -0.94 10.18 -25.93
N PHE A 120 -1.07 9.48 -24.80
CA PHE A 120 -2.01 8.38 -24.64
C PHE A 120 -2.94 8.67 -23.46
N ARG A 121 -4.24 8.64 -23.71
CA ARG A 121 -5.26 8.65 -22.67
C ARG A 121 -5.38 7.26 -22.11
N ILE A 122 -5.20 7.12 -20.80
CA ILE A 122 -5.33 5.84 -20.11
C ILE A 122 -6.76 5.74 -19.57
N VAL A 123 -7.48 4.73 -20.03
CA VAL A 123 -8.89 4.50 -19.65
C VAL A 123 -8.98 3.17 -18.92
N GLU A 124 -9.40 3.20 -17.66
CA GLU A 124 -9.69 1.99 -16.89
C GLU A 124 -11.01 1.38 -17.35
N MET A 125 -10.96 0.12 -17.75
CA MET A 125 -12.11 -0.63 -18.26
C MET A 125 -12.79 -1.41 -17.13
N GLU A 126 -11.96 -1.98 -16.27
CA GLU A 126 -12.30 -2.68 -15.03
C GLU A 126 -11.06 -2.60 -14.11
N LYS A 127 -11.22 -2.90 -12.82
CA LYS A 127 -10.16 -2.68 -11.82
C LYS A 127 -8.82 -3.27 -12.25
N GLY A 128 -7.82 -2.40 -12.48
CA GLY A 128 -6.46 -2.78 -12.84
C GLY A 128 -6.26 -3.20 -14.31
N ILE A 129 -7.26 -3.03 -15.16
CA ILE A 129 -7.22 -3.32 -16.60
C ILE A 129 -7.54 -2.05 -17.38
N TYR A 130 -6.60 -1.66 -18.24
CA TYR A 130 -6.61 -0.39 -18.94
C TYR A 130 -6.58 -0.59 -20.46
N ARG A 131 -7.12 0.38 -21.19
CA ARG A 131 -6.75 0.61 -22.58
C ARG A 131 -5.97 1.92 -22.69
N LEU A 132 -5.05 1.99 -23.64
CA LEU A 132 -4.27 3.19 -23.93
C LEU A 132 -4.72 3.73 -25.28
N GLU A 133 -5.36 4.89 -25.28
CA GLU A 133 -5.96 5.53 -26.45
C GLU A 133 -5.07 6.68 -26.94
N SER A 134 -4.58 6.59 -28.18
CA SER A 134 -3.79 7.64 -28.81
C SER A 134 -4.61 8.91 -28.95
N VAL A 135 -4.08 10.03 -28.46
CA VAL A 135 -4.75 11.34 -28.57
C VAL A 135 -4.75 11.85 -30.01
N ALA A 136 -3.82 11.38 -30.86
CA ALA A 136 -3.79 11.77 -32.28
C ALA A 136 -4.94 11.17 -33.11
N SER A 137 -5.36 9.94 -32.80
CA SER A 137 -6.25 9.15 -33.67
C SER A 137 -7.52 8.63 -33.00
N GLY A 138 -7.58 8.61 -31.65
CA GLY A 138 -8.63 7.95 -30.88
C GLY A 138 -8.56 6.41 -30.91
N LYS A 139 -7.54 5.83 -31.55
CA LYS A 139 -7.30 4.37 -31.61
C LYS A 139 -6.52 3.89 -30.40
N VAL A 140 -6.52 2.59 -30.15
CA VAL A 140 -5.90 1.99 -28.96
C VAL A 140 -4.61 1.26 -29.28
N LEU A 141 -3.74 1.14 -28.28
CA LEU A 141 -2.55 0.29 -28.31
C LEU A 141 -2.96 -1.19 -28.41
N ASP A 142 -2.50 -1.87 -29.46
CA ASP A 142 -2.94 -3.21 -29.87
C ASP A 142 -1.73 -4.10 -30.19
N VAL A 143 -1.76 -5.36 -29.70
CA VAL A 143 -0.81 -6.38 -30.16
C VAL A 143 -1.34 -7.01 -31.45
N ALA A 144 -0.56 -6.87 -32.51
CA ALA A 144 -0.96 -7.21 -33.87
C ALA A 144 -1.38 -8.69 -34.01
N ALA A 145 -2.52 -8.89 -34.68
CA ALA A 145 -3.05 -10.21 -35.04
C ALA A 145 -3.21 -11.18 -33.85
N TRP A 146 -3.42 -10.67 -32.62
CA TRP A 146 -3.52 -11.48 -31.41
C TRP A 146 -2.30 -12.38 -31.16
N ASN A 147 -1.19 -12.05 -31.79
CA ASN A 147 -0.03 -12.91 -31.78
C ASN A 147 0.59 -12.89 -30.38
N GLN A 148 0.73 -14.07 -29.76
CA GLN A 148 1.29 -14.21 -28.41
C GLN A 148 2.82 -14.41 -28.41
N ASN A 149 3.47 -14.44 -29.57
CA ASN A 149 4.91 -14.65 -29.67
C ASN A 149 5.70 -13.42 -29.19
N ASN A 150 6.92 -13.68 -28.71
CA ASN A 150 7.93 -12.63 -28.54
C ASN A 150 8.21 -11.98 -29.90
N GLY A 151 8.33 -10.66 -29.93
CA GLY A 151 8.54 -9.92 -31.16
C GLY A 151 7.26 -9.57 -31.92
N ALA A 152 6.08 -10.00 -31.43
CA ALA A 152 4.83 -9.58 -32.04
C ALA A 152 4.67 -8.05 -31.93
N ASN A 153 4.39 -7.43 -33.06
CA ASN A 153 4.37 -5.98 -33.17
C ASN A 153 3.29 -5.35 -32.30
N VAL A 154 3.57 -4.17 -31.76
CA VAL A 154 2.56 -3.32 -31.14
C VAL A 154 2.28 -2.15 -32.09
N HIS A 155 1.03 -1.99 -32.47
CA HIS A 155 0.54 -0.94 -33.35
C HIS A 155 -0.69 -0.26 -32.73
N GLN A 156 -1.25 0.75 -33.38
CA GLN A 156 -2.58 1.22 -33.00
C GLN A 156 -3.66 0.52 -33.83
N TRP A 157 -4.84 0.32 -33.23
CA TRP A 157 -6.00 -0.24 -33.91
C TRP A 157 -7.31 0.32 -33.37
N THR A 158 -8.36 0.27 -34.18
CA THR A 158 -9.73 0.59 -33.78
C THR A 158 -10.14 -0.26 -32.56
N TRP A 159 -10.73 0.39 -31.55
CA TRP A 159 -11.15 -0.29 -30.33
C TRP A 159 -12.23 -1.35 -30.61
N GLY A 160 -11.91 -2.61 -30.35
CA GLY A 160 -12.80 -3.77 -30.48
C GLY A 160 -13.16 -4.45 -29.16
N ASN A 161 -12.68 -3.92 -28.02
CA ASN A 161 -12.85 -4.52 -26.68
C ASN A 161 -12.25 -5.94 -26.55
N HIS A 162 -11.08 -6.11 -27.14
CA HIS A 162 -10.37 -7.37 -27.22
C HIS A 162 -9.20 -7.44 -26.22
N ASN A 163 -8.83 -8.64 -25.76
CA ASN A 163 -7.77 -8.77 -24.74
C ASN A 163 -6.39 -8.39 -25.24
N ASN A 164 -6.13 -8.45 -26.56
CA ASN A 164 -4.89 -7.96 -27.17
C ASN A 164 -4.79 -6.42 -27.16
N GLN A 165 -5.88 -5.72 -26.82
CA GLN A 165 -5.97 -4.25 -26.68
C GLN A 165 -6.04 -3.79 -25.22
N LYS A 166 -5.97 -4.72 -24.27
CA LYS A 166 -6.08 -4.46 -22.83
C LYS A 166 -4.72 -4.69 -22.16
N TRP A 167 -4.41 -3.83 -21.20
CA TRP A 167 -3.11 -3.76 -20.57
C TRP A 167 -3.26 -3.68 -19.05
N LYS A 168 -2.43 -4.41 -18.31
CA LYS A 168 -2.19 -4.21 -16.89
C LYS A 168 -1.05 -3.19 -16.76
N ILE A 169 -1.21 -2.19 -15.90
CA ILE A 169 -0.14 -1.23 -15.58
C ILE A 169 0.41 -1.64 -14.22
N ILE A 170 1.57 -2.27 -14.20
CA ILE A 170 2.17 -2.88 -13.02
C ILE A 170 3.37 -2.03 -12.59
N PRO A 171 3.40 -1.44 -11.39
CA PRO A 171 4.56 -0.66 -10.96
C PRO A 171 5.82 -1.55 -10.93
N VAL A 172 6.92 -1.02 -11.47
CA VAL A 172 8.25 -1.63 -11.36
C VAL A 172 8.64 -1.61 -9.89
N GLY A 173 8.82 -2.80 -9.31
CA GLY A 173 9.09 -2.97 -7.88
C GLY A 173 7.86 -3.18 -6.99
N ALA A 174 6.66 -3.44 -7.55
CA ALA A 174 5.48 -3.75 -6.76
C ALA A 174 5.40 -5.24 -6.33
N ALA A 175 5.98 -5.50 -5.16
CA ALA A 175 5.14 -5.90 -4.02
C ALA A 175 5.44 -4.95 -2.87
N THR A 176 4.33 -4.52 -2.26
CA THR A 176 4.09 -3.94 -0.93
C THR A 176 5.27 -3.93 0.04
N ASN A 177 5.27 -2.99 0.98
CA ASN A 177 6.12 -2.94 2.19
C ASN A 177 6.12 -4.28 2.98
N LEU A 178 6.69 -5.35 2.41
CA LEU A 178 6.86 -6.66 3.00
C LEU A 178 8.13 -6.58 3.82
N SER A 179 7.95 -6.53 5.14
CA SER A 179 9.06 -6.39 6.08
C SER A 179 8.82 -7.29 7.27
N GLY A 180 9.91 -7.69 7.92
CA GLY A 180 9.86 -8.56 9.09
C GLY A 180 9.89 -10.04 8.74
N THR A 181 9.60 -10.87 9.74
CA THR A 181 9.56 -12.33 9.60
C THR A 181 8.23 -12.76 8.99
N VAL A 182 8.28 -13.58 7.96
CA VAL A 182 7.11 -14.08 7.21
C VAL A 182 7.13 -15.60 7.08
N ARG A 183 5.99 -16.17 6.73
CA ARG A 183 5.88 -17.47 6.06
C ARG A 183 5.49 -17.24 4.61
N ILE A 184 5.92 -18.15 3.74
CA ILE A 184 5.70 -18.10 2.30
C ILE A 184 5.01 -19.41 1.91
N ASP A 185 3.73 -19.34 1.55
CA ASP A 185 2.87 -20.51 1.36
C ASP A 185 2.55 -20.72 -0.13
N SER A 186 2.71 -21.93 -0.64
CA SER A 186 2.33 -22.27 -2.01
C SER A 186 0.82 -22.16 -2.18
N VAL A 187 0.37 -21.44 -3.21
CA VAL A 187 -1.07 -21.34 -3.55
C VAL A 187 -1.64 -22.69 -3.99
N HIS A 188 -0.83 -23.53 -4.63
CA HIS A 188 -1.25 -24.85 -5.12
C HIS A 188 -1.55 -25.82 -3.97
N SER A 189 -0.60 -25.99 -3.04
CA SER A 189 -0.68 -27.03 -2.01
C SER A 189 -1.09 -26.52 -0.62
N GLY A 190 -1.06 -25.19 -0.41
CA GLY A 190 -1.22 -24.56 0.90
C GLY A 190 -0.03 -24.77 1.86
N LYS A 191 1.07 -25.40 1.40
CA LYS A 191 2.24 -25.73 2.24
C LYS A 191 3.26 -24.61 2.24
N ALA A 192 4.03 -24.51 3.32
CA ALA A 192 5.03 -23.46 3.52
C ALA A 192 6.36 -23.83 2.87
N LEU A 193 7.09 -22.80 2.42
CA LEU A 193 8.50 -22.87 2.04
C LEU A 193 9.35 -23.23 3.27
N ASP A 194 10.06 -24.35 3.20
CA ASP A 194 10.69 -25.02 4.34
C ASP A 194 12.14 -25.41 4.02
N VAL A 195 13.05 -25.20 4.97
CA VAL A 195 14.41 -25.75 4.89
C VAL A 195 14.39 -27.22 5.32
N ALA A 196 14.71 -28.10 4.38
CA ALA A 196 14.65 -29.54 4.56
C ALA A 196 15.47 -30.02 5.75
N ASN A 197 14.88 -30.96 6.52
CA ASN A 197 15.46 -31.55 7.73
C ASN A 197 15.87 -30.54 8.81
N VAL A 198 15.30 -29.33 8.79
CA VAL A 198 15.65 -28.26 9.74
C VAL A 198 17.17 -27.98 9.70
N SER A 199 17.78 -28.13 8.52
CA SER A 199 19.23 -28.03 8.37
C SER A 199 19.71 -26.58 8.48
N THR A 200 20.89 -26.40 9.06
CA THR A 200 21.60 -25.11 9.08
C THR A 200 22.75 -25.06 8.07
N SER A 201 22.98 -26.12 7.30
CA SER A 201 24.11 -26.17 6.36
C SER A 201 23.83 -25.34 5.10
N PRO A 202 24.85 -24.63 4.54
CA PRO A 202 24.81 -24.15 3.17
C PRO A 202 24.56 -25.30 2.20
N GLY A 203 23.71 -25.08 1.21
CA GLY A 203 23.30 -26.08 0.23
C GLY A 203 22.13 -26.94 0.68
N ALA A 204 21.59 -26.74 1.89
CA ALA A 204 20.40 -27.47 2.29
C ALA A 204 19.22 -27.12 1.38
N ASN A 205 18.48 -28.16 1.00
CA ASN A 205 17.38 -28.05 0.06
C ASN A 205 16.22 -27.21 0.62
N ILE A 206 15.57 -26.46 -0.26
CA ILE A 206 14.27 -25.86 0.03
C ILE A 206 13.19 -26.72 -0.61
N HIS A 207 12.26 -27.17 0.22
CA HIS A 207 11.08 -27.93 -0.21
C HIS A 207 9.82 -27.26 0.35
N GLN A 208 8.65 -27.82 0.06
CA GLN A 208 7.43 -27.45 0.75
C GLN A 208 7.10 -28.45 1.86
N TRP A 209 6.53 -27.96 2.96
CA TRP A 209 6.06 -28.82 4.06
C TRP A 209 4.85 -28.19 4.75
N GLY A 210 4.00 -29.00 5.39
CA GLY A 210 2.94 -28.52 6.25
C GLY A 210 3.45 -27.53 7.29
N TYR A 211 2.81 -26.36 7.40
CA TYR A 211 3.29 -25.32 8.30
C TYR A 211 3.11 -25.73 9.77
N GLY A 212 4.22 -26.00 10.45
CA GLY A 212 4.30 -26.33 11.88
C GLY A 212 4.81 -25.16 12.74
N GLY A 213 5.15 -24.03 12.14
CA GLY A 213 5.66 -22.85 12.85
C GLY A 213 7.14 -22.93 13.24
N GLY A 214 7.88 -23.93 12.76
CA GLY A 214 9.33 -24.03 12.99
C GLY A 214 10.10 -22.86 12.38
N ALA A 215 11.23 -22.50 12.97
CA ALA A 215 12.07 -21.41 12.46
C ALA A 215 12.59 -21.67 11.02
N ASN A 216 12.65 -22.94 10.61
CA ASN A 216 13.04 -23.36 9.26
C ASN A 216 11.94 -23.09 8.20
N GLN A 217 10.74 -22.70 8.63
CA GLN A 217 9.61 -22.29 7.79
C GLN A 217 9.33 -20.78 7.85
N GLN A 218 10.23 -20.03 8.50
CA GLN A 218 10.09 -18.60 8.74
C GLN A 218 11.25 -17.87 8.07
N TRP A 219 10.93 -16.76 7.41
CA TRP A 219 11.86 -16.05 6.54
C TRP A 219 11.87 -14.56 6.89
N ASN A 220 13.04 -13.98 7.15
CA ASN A 220 13.18 -12.52 7.26
C ASN A 220 13.32 -11.93 5.85
N LEU A 221 12.44 -10.99 5.50
CA LEU A 221 12.55 -10.25 4.25
C LEU A 221 13.42 -9.01 4.46
N ILE A 222 14.58 -8.99 3.82
CA ILE A 222 15.54 -7.89 3.88
C ILE A 222 15.43 -7.11 2.57
N ASN A 223 14.80 -5.92 2.61
CA ASN A 223 14.69 -5.05 1.45
C ASN A 223 16.07 -4.51 1.06
N THR A 224 16.49 -4.77 -0.18
CA THR A 224 17.78 -4.31 -0.73
C THR A 224 17.66 -3.07 -1.61
N GLY A 225 16.45 -2.50 -1.74
CA GLY A 225 16.11 -1.42 -2.65
C GLY A 225 15.75 -1.91 -4.06
N ASN A 226 15.23 -0.99 -4.89
CA ASN A 226 14.87 -1.24 -6.30
C ASN A 226 13.90 -2.43 -6.51
N GLY A 227 13.05 -2.74 -5.53
CA GLY A 227 12.06 -3.82 -5.64
C GLY A 227 12.60 -5.24 -5.40
N TYR A 228 13.78 -5.36 -4.79
CA TYR A 228 14.41 -6.65 -4.47
C TYR A 228 14.53 -6.89 -2.98
N TYR A 229 14.50 -8.17 -2.63
CA TYR A 229 14.64 -8.69 -1.27
C TYR A 229 15.68 -9.82 -1.24
N LYS A 230 16.42 -9.89 -0.15
CA LYS A 230 16.98 -11.17 0.32
C LYS A 230 15.94 -11.85 1.21
N ILE A 231 15.79 -13.16 1.04
CA ILE A 231 14.86 -13.99 1.81
C ILE A 231 15.70 -14.86 2.74
N GLN A 232 15.87 -14.43 3.99
CA GLN A 232 16.77 -15.06 4.94
C GLN A 232 16.04 -16.07 5.82
N SER A 233 16.50 -17.31 5.87
CA SER A 233 15.98 -18.32 6.81
C SER A 233 16.18 -17.85 8.25
N ARG A 234 15.11 -17.84 9.05
CA ARG A 234 15.19 -17.48 10.48
C ARG A 234 15.95 -18.53 11.29
N HIS A 235 16.02 -19.77 10.80
CA HIS A 235 16.70 -20.86 11.50
C HIS A 235 18.21 -20.79 11.36
N SER A 236 18.71 -20.62 10.13
CA SER A 236 20.14 -20.72 9.80
C SER A 236 20.81 -19.37 9.56
N GLY A 237 20.04 -18.32 9.26
CA GLY A 237 20.57 -17.03 8.79
C GLY A 237 21.04 -17.04 7.34
N HIS A 238 20.95 -18.17 6.63
CA HIS A 238 21.28 -18.29 5.21
C HIS A 238 20.18 -17.73 4.31
N MET A 239 20.55 -17.35 3.09
CA MET A 239 19.65 -16.76 2.09
C MET A 239 19.05 -17.85 1.21
N LEU A 240 17.81 -17.64 0.78
CA LEU A 240 17.26 -18.34 -0.37
C LEU A 240 18.17 -18.09 -1.59
N ASP A 241 18.52 -19.16 -2.30
CA ASP A 241 19.58 -19.16 -3.31
C ASP A 241 19.19 -20.07 -4.48
N VAL A 242 19.37 -19.60 -5.71
CA VAL A 242 19.33 -20.48 -6.89
C VAL A 242 20.68 -21.18 -7.01
N ALA A 243 20.68 -22.51 -6.88
CA ALA A 243 21.90 -23.30 -6.83
C ALA A 243 22.83 -23.03 -8.03
N GLY A 244 24.08 -22.66 -7.73
CA GLY A 244 25.11 -22.37 -8.73
C GLY A 244 24.83 -21.13 -9.58
N ALA A 245 23.93 -20.23 -9.15
CA ALA A 245 23.42 -19.11 -9.95
C ALA A 245 22.92 -19.56 -11.34
N SER A 246 22.41 -20.78 -11.44
CA SER A 246 21.95 -21.33 -12.72
C SER A 246 20.81 -20.50 -13.29
N THR A 247 20.75 -20.41 -14.61
CA THR A 247 19.62 -19.82 -15.35
C THR A 247 18.73 -20.89 -15.97
N ALA A 248 18.97 -22.18 -15.72
CA ALA A 248 18.14 -23.26 -16.26
C ALA A 248 16.76 -23.31 -15.55
N ASN A 249 15.75 -23.79 -16.28
CA ASN A 249 14.56 -24.35 -15.62
C ASN A 249 14.99 -25.53 -14.74
N THR A 250 14.21 -25.80 -13.70
CA THR A 250 14.44 -26.87 -12.73
C THR A 250 15.73 -26.75 -11.92
N ALA A 251 16.44 -25.62 -12.01
CA ALA A 251 17.55 -25.36 -11.12
C ALA A 251 17.03 -25.26 -9.69
N ASN A 252 17.73 -25.93 -8.78
CA ASN A 252 17.27 -26.10 -7.42
C ASN A 252 17.24 -24.79 -6.63
N ILE A 253 16.26 -24.63 -5.74
CA ILE A 253 16.28 -23.59 -4.72
C ILE A 253 16.83 -24.20 -3.43
N GLN A 254 17.88 -23.59 -2.89
CA GLN A 254 18.58 -24.02 -1.68
C GLN A 254 18.71 -22.84 -0.71
N GLN A 255 19.17 -23.09 0.52
CA GLN A 255 19.75 -22.03 1.34
C GLN A 255 21.26 -21.95 1.13
N TRP A 256 21.84 -20.75 1.14
CA TRP A 256 23.29 -20.58 1.06
C TRP A 256 23.77 -19.39 1.89
N SER A 257 25.06 -19.38 2.26
CA SER A 257 25.69 -18.20 2.86
C SER A 257 25.53 -16.98 1.95
N ASP A 258 25.28 -15.82 2.54
CA ASP A 258 25.18 -14.58 1.78
C ASP A 258 26.48 -14.32 1.02
N ASN A 259 26.40 -14.30 -0.31
CA ASN A 259 27.54 -14.11 -1.19
C ASN A 259 27.38 -12.86 -2.08
N GLY A 260 26.33 -12.07 -1.86
CA GLY A 260 26.05 -10.83 -2.56
C GLY A 260 25.67 -10.96 -4.04
N ASN A 261 25.52 -12.18 -4.56
CA ASN A 261 25.19 -12.37 -5.97
C ASN A 261 23.69 -12.14 -6.25
N ASP A 262 23.35 -11.89 -7.52
CA ASP A 262 21.96 -11.64 -7.94
C ASP A 262 21.07 -12.90 -7.86
N ALA A 263 21.65 -14.10 -7.71
CA ALA A 263 20.90 -15.34 -7.54
C ALA A 263 20.29 -15.46 -6.14
N GLN A 264 20.66 -14.58 -5.19
CA GLN A 264 20.06 -14.45 -3.85
C GLN A 264 19.08 -13.27 -3.72
N LEU A 265 18.80 -12.57 -4.83
CA LEU A 265 17.90 -11.43 -4.85
C LEU A 265 16.59 -11.78 -5.55
N PHE A 266 15.48 -11.53 -4.88
CA PHE A 266 14.14 -11.89 -5.36
C PHE A 266 13.19 -10.70 -5.33
N SER A 267 12.33 -10.59 -6.33
CA SER A 267 11.24 -9.63 -6.38
C SER A 267 9.92 -10.36 -6.18
N PHE A 268 9.13 -9.92 -5.22
CA PHE A 268 7.74 -10.34 -5.09
C PHE A 268 6.93 -9.49 -6.05
N ILE A 269 6.20 -10.11 -6.99
CA ILE A 269 5.39 -9.40 -7.97
C ILE A 269 3.94 -9.86 -7.77
N SER A 270 3.06 -8.92 -7.41
CA SER A 270 1.65 -9.25 -7.16
C SER A 270 0.97 -9.78 -8.41
N VAL A 271 0.19 -10.85 -8.26
CA VAL A 271 -0.65 -11.43 -9.30
C VAL A 271 -2.15 -11.31 -8.97
N GLY A 272 -2.50 -10.45 -7.99
CA GLY A 272 -3.85 -10.29 -7.46
C GLY A 272 -4.15 -11.20 -6.26
N ASN A 273 -5.28 -10.99 -5.57
CA ASN A 273 -5.77 -11.85 -4.46
C ASN A 273 -4.78 -12.12 -3.31
N ASN A 274 -3.88 -11.16 -3.02
CA ASN A 274 -2.78 -11.32 -2.07
C ASN A 274 -1.84 -12.50 -2.40
N GLU A 275 -1.67 -12.78 -3.69
CA GLU A 275 -0.74 -13.77 -4.23
C GLU A 275 0.39 -13.07 -4.99
N TYR A 276 1.55 -13.72 -5.00
CA TYR A 276 2.77 -13.20 -5.60
C TYR A 276 3.42 -14.29 -6.44
N GLN A 277 4.01 -13.92 -7.58
CA GLN A 277 5.15 -14.67 -8.08
C GLN A 277 6.41 -14.16 -7.39
N ILE A 278 7.34 -15.06 -7.07
CA ILE A 278 8.63 -14.70 -6.45
C ILE A 278 9.70 -14.89 -7.52
N ARG A 279 10.23 -13.80 -8.06
CA ARG A 279 11.13 -13.82 -9.22
C ARG A 279 12.57 -13.57 -8.82
N ASN A 280 13.45 -14.45 -9.25
CA ASN A 280 14.89 -14.28 -9.09
C ASN A 280 15.44 -13.17 -10.00
N LYS A 281 16.32 -12.33 -9.47
CA LYS A 281 16.94 -11.22 -10.20
C LYS A 281 17.89 -11.70 -11.29
N HIS A 282 18.71 -12.72 -11.00
CA HIS A 282 19.73 -13.20 -11.93
C HIS A 282 19.12 -13.89 -13.16
N SER A 283 18.20 -14.83 -12.95
CA SER A 283 17.65 -15.66 -14.03
C SER A 283 16.37 -15.10 -14.67
N GLY A 284 15.66 -14.19 -13.98
CA GLY A 284 14.31 -13.75 -14.34
C GLY A 284 13.22 -14.80 -14.17
N LYS A 285 13.57 -16.01 -13.69
CA LYS A 285 12.64 -17.12 -13.43
C LYS A 285 11.99 -17.00 -12.05
N VAL A 286 10.92 -17.75 -11.83
CA VAL A 286 10.16 -17.71 -10.58
C VAL A 286 10.38 -18.95 -9.74
N VAL A 287 10.21 -18.80 -8.42
CA VAL A 287 10.14 -19.91 -7.46
C VAL A 287 8.90 -20.75 -7.77
N ASP A 288 9.10 -22.06 -7.92
CA ASP A 288 8.18 -23.04 -8.49
C ASP A 288 8.19 -24.32 -7.65
N VAL A 289 7.02 -24.85 -7.31
CA VAL A 289 6.91 -26.20 -6.74
C VAL A 289 6.98 -27.22 -7.87
N ALA A 290 8.02 -28.06 -7.82
CA ALA A 290 8.34 -29.02 -8.87
C ALA A 290 7.22 -30.05 -9.08
N ASP A 291 6.96 -30.40 -10.34
CA ASP A 291 6.03 -31.44 -10.77
C ASP A 291 4.62 -31.34 -10.15
N TRP A 292 4.21 -30.12 -9.78
CA TRP A 292 2.93 -29.87 -9.09
C TRP A 292 2.75 -30.72 -7.82
N ALA A 293 3.87 -31.06 -7.15
CA ALA A 293 3.82 -31.82 -5.93
C ALA A 293 2.87 -31.14 -4.93
N ALA A 294 2.02 -31.95 -4.28
CA ALA A 294 1.12 -31.47 -3.23
C ALA A 294 1.42 -32.12 -1.87
N TYR A 295 2.39 -33.03 -1.81
CA TYR A 295 2.82 -33.72 -0.60
C TYR A 295 4.00 -33.01 0.08
N ASP A 296 4.19 -33.32 1.36
CA ASP A 296 5.32 -32.84 2.17
C ASP A 296 6.66 -33.36 1.61
N GLY A 297 7.63 -32.49 1.43
CA GLY A 297 8.90 -32.82 0.78
C GLY A 297 8.91 -32.61 -0.73
N GLY A 298 7.82 -32.10 -1.32
CA GLY A 298 7.82 -31.67 -2.72
C GLY A 298 8.89 -30.59 -2.97
N ASN A 299 9.74 -30.81 -3.97
CA ASN A 299 10.90 -29.94 -4.20
C ASN A 299 10.50 -28.52 -4.64
N VAL A 300 11.30 -27.53 -4.27
CA VAL A 300 11.18 -26.16 -4.79
C VAL A 300 12.35 -25.84 -5.69
N GLN A 301 12.04 -25.34 -6.88
CA GLN A 301 12.98 -25.05 -7.95
C GLN A 301 12.70 -23.66 -8.52
N GLN A 302 13.51 -23.20 -9.48
CA GLN A 302 13.09 -22.12 -10.36
C GLN A 302 12.57 -22.64 -11.69
N HIS A 303 11.59 -21.95 -12.26
CA HIS A 303 11.08 -22.24 -13.59
C HIS A 303 10.61 -20.98 -14.31
N GLN A 304 10.53 -21.05 -15.65
CA GLN A 304 9.86 -20.04 -16.45
C GLN A 304 8.42 -19.84 -15.95
N TYR A 305 8.03 -18.58 -15.73
CA TYR A 305 6.68 -18.23 -15.28
C TYR A 305 5.64 -18.51 -16.38
N GLN A 306 4.60 -19.24 -16.01
CA GLN A 306 3.47 -19.63 -16.85
C GLN A 306 2.11 -19.27 -16.22
N GLY A 307 2.10 -18.55 -15.09
CA GLY A 307 0.86 -18.13 -14.43
C GLY A 307 0.12 -19.22 -13.66
N GLN A 308 0.76 -20.37 -13.45
CA GLN A 308 0.17 -21.56 -12.81
C GLN A 308 0.19 -21.46 -11.27
N ALA A 309 -0.68 -22.22 -10.59
CA ALA A 309 -0.84 -22.13 -9.13
C ALA A 309 0.41 -22.57 -8.35
N ASN A 310 1.19 -23.51 -8.87
CA ASN A 310 2.45 -23.98 -8.27
C ASN A 310 3.58 -22.93 -8.35
N GLN A 311 3.35 -21.82 -9.05
CA GLN A 311 4.27 -20.67 -9.19
C GLN A 311 3.76 -19.41 -8.47
N LYS A 312 2.68 -19.55 -7.69
CA LYS A 312 2.07 -18.47 -6.92
C LYS A 312 2.22 -18.77 -5.44
N TRP A 313 2.50 -17.71 -4.69
CA TRP A 313 2.83 -17.78 -3.28
C TRP A 313 2.02 -16.74 -2.50
N ARG A 314 1.55 -17.11 -1.31
CA ARG A 314 0.97 -16.19 -0.34
C ARG A 314 2.04 -15.86 0.69
N VAL A 315 2.15 -14.58 1.04
CA VAL A 315 3.09 -14.13 2.07
C VAL A 315 2.30 -13.64 3.28
N ALA A 316 2.63 -14.16 4.45
CA ALA A 316 1.96 -13.80 5.70
C ALA A 316 2.99 -13.51 6.79
N GLY A 317 2.81 -12.44 7.57
CA GLY A 317 3.67 -12.11 8.71
C GLY A 317 3.62 -13.17 9.80
N VAL A 318 4.75 -13.41 10.45
CA VAL A 318 4.89 -14.32 11.60
C VAL A 318 5.19 -13.48 12.83
N THR A 319 4.23 -13.36 13.73
CA THR A 319 4.40 -12.71 15.04
C THR A 319 5.10 -13.70 15.99
N GLY A 320 6.34 -13.43 16.44
CA GLY A 320 7.17 -14.37 17.26
C GLY A 320 6.61 -14.63 18.66
N THR A 321 6.90 -15.73 19.37
CA THR A 321 7.96 -16.78 19.26
C THR A 321 7.51 -18.09 19.98
N PRO A 322 8.21 -19.23 19.84
CA PRO A 322 7.75 -20.57 20.22
C PRO A 322 8.07 -20.96 21.68
N GLY A 323 7.12 -21.65 22.32
CA GLY A 323 7.25 -22.25 23.64
C GLY A 323 5.91 -22.89 24.03
N GLY A 324 5.92 -24.18 24.33
CA GLY A 324 4.74 -25.03 24.40
C GLY A 324 3.66 -24.63 25.41
N GLY A 325 2.45 -25.09 25.13
CA GLY A 325 1.27 -24.97 25.98
C GLY A 325 0.02 -24.81 25.13
N GLY A 326 -0.81 -25.85 25.03
CA GLY A 326 -1.98 -25.90 24.16
C GLY A 326 -2.97 -24.75 24.37
N GLY A 327 -3.47 -24.23 23.24
CA GLY A 327 -4.55 -23.26 23.13
C GLY A 327 -4.65 -22.81 21.68
N GLY A 328 -5.82 -23.00 21.03
CA GLY A 328 -5.99 -22.86 19.58
C GLY A 328 -5.52 -21.51 19.02
N THR A 329 -4.75 -21.54 17.93
CA THR A 329 -4.20 -20.35 17.28
C THR A 329 -5.25 -19.64 16.42
N CYS A 330 -5.81 -18.55 16.95
CA CYS A 330 -6.53 -17.55 16.17
C CYS A 330 -5.55 -16.86 15.21
N THR A 331 -5.91 -16.67 13.95
CA THR A 331 -5.17 -15.84 12.99
C THR A 331 -5.67 -14.40 13.13
N ALA A 332 -4.80 -13.44 13.44
CA ALA A 332 -5.16 -12.02 13.54
C ALA A 332 -5.53 -11.47 12.15
N ALA A 333 -6.80 -11.62 11.77
CA ALA A 333 -7.33 -11.03 10.55
C ALA A 333 -7.43 -9.50 10.71
N THR A 334 -7.10 -8.76 9.65
CA THR A 334 -7.43 -7.34 9.55
C THR A 334 -8.95 -7.20 9.61
N VAL A 335 -9.45 -6.49 10.62
CA VAL A 335 -10.90 -6.28 10.83
C VAL A 335 -11.36 -4.92 10.33
N TRP A 336 -10.43 -3.98 10.16
CA TRP A 336 -10.72 -2.65 9.63
C TRP A 336 -9.42 -2.04 9.08
N SER A 337 -9.51 -1.31 7.98
CA SER A 337 -8.37 -0.51 7.50
C SER A 337 -8.82 0.67 6.67
N ASP A 338 -7.94 1.67 6.59
CA ASP A 338 -7.97 2.68 5.55
C ASP A 338 -6.58 2.86 4.95
N GLU A 339 -6.45 2.55 3.66
CA GLU A 339 -5.19 2.63 2.91
C GLU A 339 -5.08 3.94 2.12
N PHE A 340 -6.06 4.85 2.27
CA PHE A 340 -6.04 6.20 1.68
C PHE A 340 -5.80 6.24 0.15
N ASN A 341 -6.14 5.16 -0.54
CA ASN A 341 -6.02 5.01 -2.00
C ASN A 341 -7.23 5.63 -2.73
N TYR A 342 -7.55 6.87 -2.39
CA TYR A 342 -8.59 7.68 -3.02
C TYR A 342 -8.20 9.16 -2.97
N SER A 343 -9.02 10.02 -3.56
CA SER A 343 -8.76 11.47 -3.59
C SER A 343 -9.99 12.24 -3.09
N GLY A 344 -9.76 13.33 -2.37
CA GLY A 344 -10.83 14.22 -1.86
C GLY A 344 -10.89 14.27 -0.34
N LEU A 345 -12.10 14.36 0.23
CA LEU A 345 -12.28 14.31 1.68
C LEU A 345 -12.07 12.87 2.21
N PRO A 346 -11.71 12.70 3.50
CA PRO A 346 -11.69 11.39 4.16
C PRO A 346 -13.02 10.66 3.98
N ASP A 347 -12.96 9.34 3.77
CA ASP A 347 -14.14 8.50 3.52
C ASP A 347 -15.16 8.65 4.66
N PRO A 348 -16.36 9.19 4.41
CA PRO A 348 -17.36 9.42 5.45
C PRO A 348 -17.94 8.13 6.01
N SER A 349 -17.72 6.97 5.38
CA SER A 349 -18.06 5.67 5.98
C SER A 349 -17.06 5.22 7.06
N LYS A 350 -15.87 5.83 7.11
CA LYS A 350 -14.77 5.50 8.03
C LYS A 350 -14.45 6.60 9.04
N TRP A 351 -14.60 7.86 8.63
CA TRP A 351 -14.15 9.02 9.40
C TRP A 351 -15.26 10.05 9.57
N SER A 352 -15.36 10.60 10.77
CA SER A 352 -16.16 11.78 11.10
C SER A 352 -15.24 12.93 11.50
N PHE A 353 -15.58 14.15 11.09
CA PHE A 353 -14.91 15.35 11.59
C PHE A 353 -15.46 15.73 12.97
N GLU A 354 -14.57 16.06 13.90
CA GLU A 354 -14.92 16.68 15.18
C GLU A 354 -14.67 18.18 15.11
N VAL A 355 -15.75 18.94 14.90
CA VAL A 355 -15.70 20.40 14.71
C VAL A 355 -15.76 21.08 16.06
N GLN A 356 -14.73 21.83 16.43
CA GLN A 356 -14.59 22.46 17.74
C GLN A 356 -13.86 23.80 17.63
N ARG A 357 -14.23 24.74 18.50
CA ARG A 357 -13.62 26.08 18.57
C ARG A 357 -12.25 26.02 19.27
N PRO A 358 -11.37 27.01 19.03
CA PRO A 358 -10.13 27.16 19.82
C PRO A 358 -10.42 27.19 21.32
N GLY A 359 -9.51 26.62 22.12
CA GLY A 359 -9.58 26.55 23.57
C GLY A 359 -10.60 25.56 24.13
N TRP A 360 -11.30 24.79 23.28
CA TRP A 360 -12.28 23.81 23.73
C TRP A 360 -11.67 22.72 24.62
N VAL A 361 -10.45 22.30 24.31
CA VAL A 361 -9.67 21.33 25.07
C VAL A 361 -8.22 21.77 25.11
N ASN A 362 -7.54 21.51 26.24
CA ASN A 362 -6.11 21.76 26.46
C ASN A 362 -5.59 23.16 26.08
N ASP A 363 -6.45 24.18 26.07
CA ASP A 363 -6.15 25.55 25.61
C ASP A 363 -5.55 25.64 24.19
N GLU A 364 -5.89 24.69 23.31
CA GLU A 364 -5.35 24.60 21.95
C GLU A 364 -5.83 25.75 21.04
N TRP A 365 -4.98 26.22 20.11
CA TRP A 365 -5.22 27.48 19.38
C TRP A 365 -6.03 27.34 18.09
N GLN A 366 -6.15 26.13 17.56
CA GLN A 366 -6.80 25.88 16.28
C GLN A 366 -8.33 25.77 16.39
N ASN A 367 -9.01 26.25 15.36
CA ASN A 367 -10.39 25.90 15.08
C ASN A 367 -10.42 24.57 14.30
N TYR A 368 -10.96 23.52 14.89
CA TYR A 368 -11.15 22.25 14.19
C TYR A 368 -12.32 22.35 13.22
N THR A 369 -12.05 22.09 11.94
CA THR A 369 -13.01 22.29 10.85
C THR A 369 -13.60 20.97 10.35
N GLY A 370 -14.77 21.05 9.72
CA GLY A 370 -15.44 19.91 9.10
C GLY A 370 -15.49 20.03 7.58
N ASN A 371 -15.25 18.91 6.88
CA ASN A 371 -15.41 18.80 5.43
C ASN A 371 -14.60 19.85 4.61
N ARG A 372 -13.44 20.29 5.11
CA ARG A 372 -12.50 21.17 4.39
C ARG A 372 -11.29 20.40 3.91
N THR A 373 -11.11 20.32 2.60
CA THR A 373 -9.93 19.69 1.98
C THR A 373 -8.61 20.41 2.31
N GLU A 374 -8.68 21.69 2.67
CA GLU A 374 -7.54 22.48 3.13
C GLU A 374 -6.97 21.93 4.43
N ASN A 375 -7.82 21.40 5.32
CA ASN A 375 -7.46 20.91 6.64
C ASN A 375 -7.40 19.38 6.75
N ALA A 376 -8.23 18.64 5.99
CA ALA A 376 -8.09 17.20 5.84
C ALA A 376 -8.45 16.75 4.42
N ARG A 377 -7.52 16.06 3.76
CA ARG A 377 -7.71 15.54 2.41
C ARG A 377 -6.92 14.27 2.19
N VAL A 378 -7.41 13.45 1.28
CA VAL A 378 -6.74 12.25 0.80
C VAL A 378 -6.29 12.49 -0.64
N GLY A 379 -5.09 12.02 -0.97
CA GLY A 379 -4.56 12.02 -2.33
C GLY A 379 -3.16 11.40 -2.36
N ASN A 380 -2.78 10.83 -3.50
CA ASN A 380 -1.49 10.13 -3.68
C ASN A 380 -1.24 9.02 -2.64
N GLY A 381 -2.30 8.31 -2.20
CA GLY A 381 -2.19 7.24 -1.20
C GLY A 381 -2.01 7.71 0.24
N VAL A 382 -2.20 9.01 0.53
CA VAL A 382 -1.94 9.59 1.85
C VAL A 382 -3.10 10.47 2.30
N LEU A 383 -3.52 10.32 3.55
CA LEU A 383 -4.32 11.32 4.26
C LEU A 383 -3.40 12.42 4.79
N THR A 384 -3.65 13.67 4.42
CA THR A 384 -3.02 14.85 5.01
C THR A 384 -3.98 15.52 5.98
N ILE A 385 -3.58 15.66 7.24
CA ILE A 385 -4.20 16.56 8.22
C ILE A 385 -3.30 17.79 8.36
N GLU A 386 -3.81 18.97 8.01
CA GLU A 386 -3.04 20.20 7.84
C GLU A 386 -3.59 21.32 8.73
N ALA A 387 -2.75 21.81 9.62
CA ALA A 387 -2.97 23.06 10.32
C ALA A 387 -2.53 24.23 9.43
N ARG A 388 -3.36 25.29 9.38
CA ARG A 388 -3.16 26.46 8.52
C ARG A 388 -3.38 27.73 9.32
N ARG A 389 -2.68 28.80 8.94
CA ARG A 389 -2.98 30.16 9.35
C ARG A 389 -3.77 30.85 8.24
N ASP A 390 -5.09 30.75 8.30
CA ASP A 390 -5.98 31.16 7.20
C ASP A 390 -7.22 31.94 7.65
N TRP A 391 -7.31 32.31 8.93
CA TRP A 391 -8.42 33.10 9.48
C TRP A 391 -9.81 32.48 9.24
N PHE A 392 -9.88 31.17 9.02
CA PHE A 392 -11.14 30.50 8.69
C PHE A 392 -12.15 30.56 9.85
N GLY A 393 -13.37 31.02 9.54
CA GLY A 393 -14.43 31.15 10.54
C GLY A 393 -14.15 32.21 11.61
N GLY A 394 -13.29 33.19 11.33
CA GLY A 394 -12.90 34.24 12.29
C GLY A 394 -11.82 33.82 13.28
N HIS A 395 -11.22 32.65 13.09
CA HIS A 395 -10.16 32.12 13.93
C HIS A 395 -8.85 32.02 13.14
N GLU A 396 -7.77 32.58 13.68
CA GLU A 396 -6.49 32.74 12.97
C GLU A 396 -5.93 31.40 12.44
N ILE A 397 -6.07 30.33 13.23
CA ILE A 397 -5.54 29.00 12.94
C ILE A 397 -6.70 28.02 12.75
N SER A 398 -6.65 27.23 11.67
CA SER A 398 -7.56 26.12 11.41
C SER A 398 -6.81 24.78 11.37
N SER A 399 -7.48 23.68 11.73
CA SER A 399 -6.96 22.32 11.62
C SER A 399 -8.11 21.32 11.46
N ALA A 400 -7.81 20.02 11.51
CA ALA A 400 -8.82 18.96 11.54
C ALA A 400 -8.52 17.90 12.60
N ARG A 401 -9.60 17.30 13.10
CA ARG A 401 -9.63 16.17 14.03
C ARG A 401 -10.63 15.15 13.50
N LEU A 402 -10.14 13.95 13.20
CA LEU A 402 -10.92 12.87 12.60
C LEU A 402 -11.11 11.76 13.61
N LYS A 403 -12.31 11.19 13.68
CA LYS A 403 -12.63 10.06 14.55
C LYS A 403 -13.33 8.93 13.80
N SER A 404 -13.01 7.69 14.14
CA SER A 404 -13.68 6.49 13.61
C SER A 404 -14.95 6.10 14.39
N HIS A 405 -15.38 6.91 15.36
CA HIS A 405 -16.53 6.61 16.23
C HIS A 405 -17.78 6.25 15.42
N GLY A 406 -18.36 5.07 15.72
CA GLY A 406 -19.54 4.52 15.04
C GLY A 406 -19.27 3.96 13.64
N LYS A 407 -18.00 3.98 13.19
CA LYS A 407 -17.52 3.56 11.86
C LYS A 407 -16.40 2.52 11.95
N GLY A 408 -15.76 2.46 13.10
CA GLY A 408 -14.72 1.52 13.52
C GLY A 408 -14.52 1.68 15.01
N ASP A 409 -15.10 0.75 15.78
CA ASP A 409 -15.02 0.70 17.23
C ASP A 409 -14.60 -0.72 17.64
N TRP A 410 -13.50 -0.86 18.37
CA TRP A 410 -12.89 -2.17 18.65
C TRP A 410 -12.75 -2.40 20.14
N LEU A 411 -13.03 -3.63 20.57
CA LEU A 411 -12.66 -4.12 21.89
C LEU A 411 -11.42 -5.01 21.72
N ASN A 412 -10.28 -4.53 22.23
CA ASN A 412 -8.97 -5.15 22.03
C ASN A 412 -8.54 -5.21 20.55
N GLY A 413 -7.28 -5.52 20.34
CA GLY A 413 -6.70 -5.67 19.01
C GLY A 413 -5.33 -5.03 18.92
N ARG A 414 -4.75 -5.19 17.73
CA ARG A 414 -3.58 -4.42 17.33
C ARG A 414 -4.03 -3.28 16.44
N ILE A 415 -3.68 -2.06 16.81
CA ILE A 415 -3.92 -0.86 16.02
C ILE A 415 -2.57 -0.37 15.53
N GLU A 416 -2.43 -0.20 14.23
CA GLU A 416 -1.23 0.31 13.58
C GLU A 416 -1.59 1.49 12.69
N VAL A 417 -0.81 2.57 12.80
CA VAL A 417 -0.97 3.78 11.99
C VAL A 417 0.40 4.18 11.46
N ARG A 418 0.57 4.19 10.14
CA ARG A 418 1.80 4.65 9.50
C ARG A 418 1.70 6.12 9.17
N ALA A 419 2.45 6.96 9.88
CA ALA A 419 2.38 8.40 9.75
C ALA A 419 3.75 9.08 9.79
N LYS A 420 3.83 10.26 9.18
CA LYS A 420 4.92 11.24 9.32
C LYS A 420 4.34 12.50 9.96
N LEU A 421 5.01 13.02 10.98
CA LEU A 421 4.48 14.07 11.85
C LEU A 421 4.86 15.48 11.36
N PRO A 422 4.07 16.51 11.73
CA PRO A 422 4.36 17.90 11.38
C PRO A 422 5.67 18.40 11.99
N LYS A 423 6.35 19.28 11.25
CA LYS A 423 7.51 20.03 11.72
C LYS A 423 7.09 21.28 12.49
N GLY A 424 7.97 21.70 13.40
CA GLY A 424 7.97 23.05 13.94
C GLY A 424 7.43 23.17 15.37
N ARG A 425 8.06 24.08 16.12
CA ARG A 425 7.72 24.38 17.51
C ARG A 425 6.30 24.94 17.62
N GLY A 426 5.50 24.34 18.49
CA GLY A 426 4.08 24.67 18.65
C GLY A 426 3.13 23.60 18.13
N THR A 427 3.61 22.59 17.40
CA THR A 427 2.77 21.47 16.95
C THR A 427 2.57 20.42 18.05
N TRP A 428 1.38 19.83 18.09
CA TRP A 428 1.04 18.69 18.94
C TRP A 428 0.15 17.71 18.14
N PRO A 429 0.74 16.89 17.26
CA PRO A 429 0.04 15.80 16.59
C PRO A 429 -0.24 14.63 17.54
N ALA A 430 -1.38 13.97 17.35
CA ALA A 430 -1.74 12.79 18.13
C ALA A 430 -2.44 11.71 17.28
N ILE A 431 -2.14 10.46 17.65
CA ILE A 431 -2.83 9.23 17.24
C ILE A 431 -3.23 8.54 18.53
N TRP A 432 -4.52 8.46 18.79
CA TRP A 432 -5.02 8.10 20.12
C TRP A 432 -6.43 7.52 20.04
N MET A 433 -6.88 6.93 21.13
CA MET A 433 -8.14 6.22 21.19
C MET A 433 -8.96 6.64 22.40
N MET A 434 -10.25 6.84 22.17
CA MET A 434 -11.23 7.15 23.21
C MET A 434 -12.30 6.07 23.28
N PRO A 435 -12.93 5.85 24.45
CA PRO A 435 -14.05 4.94 24.58
C PRO A 435 -15.20 5.40 23.66
N SER A 436 -15.81 4.44 22.98
CA SER A 436 -16.99 4.69 22.14
C SER A 436 -18.26 4.80 22.97
N ASP A 437 -18.23 4.17 24.15
CA ASP A 437 -19.29 4.09 25.13
C ASP A 437 -18.73 4.57 26.48
N SER A 438 -19.36 5.58 27.11
CA SER A 438 -18.91 6.14 28.40
C SER A 438 -19.38 5.30 29.61
N GLU A 439 -19.13 3.99 29.58
CA GLU A 439 -19.64 3.02 30.59
C GLU A 439 -19.36 3.47 32.03
N TYR A 440 -18.16 3.95 32.29
CA TYR A 440 -17.70 4.32 33.64
C TYR A 440 -17.81 5.84 33.92
N GLY A 441 -18.44 6.57 33.01
CA GLY A 441 -18.58 8.04 33.05
C GLY A 441 -17.60 8.76 32.13
N GLY A 442 -17.54 10.09 32.26
CA GLY A 442 -16.67 10.95 31.45
C GLY A 442 -15.18 10.71 31.68
N TRP A 443 -14.35 11.39 30.90
CA TRP A 443 -12.90 11.30 31.05
C TRP A 443 -12.45 11.69 32.48
N PRO A 444 -11.47 10.97 33.09
CA PRO A 444 -10.73 9.82 32.55
C PRO A 444 -11.35 8.47 32.95
N ASN A 445 -12.58 8.43 33.48
CA ASN A 445 -13.14 7.20 34.06
C ASN A 445 -13.30 6.07 33.04
N SER A 446 -13.73 6.38 31.81
CA SER A 446 -13.87 5.39 30.74
C SER A 446 -12.59 5.16 29.93
N GLY A 447 -11.48 5.78 30.34
CA GLY A 447 -10.15 5.55 29.77
C GLY A 447 -9.77 6.41 28.57
N GLU A 448 -8.47 6.41 28.26
CA GLU A 448 -7.84 6.97 27.06
C GLU A 448 -6.57 6.16 26.75
N ILE A 449 -6.28 5.92 25.47
CA ILE A 449 -5.05 5.27 25.03
C ILE A 449 -4.38 6.14 23.96
N ASP A 450 -3.28 6.78 24.34
CA ASP A 450 -2.49 7.62 23.44
C ASP A 450 -1.41 6.77 22.79
N ILE A 451 -1.68 6.28 21.58
CA ILE A 451 -0.77 5.42 20.82
C ILE A 451 0.53 6.17 20.50
N MET A 452 0.38 7.44 20.13
CA MET A 452 1.46 8.35 19.79
C MET A 452 1.02 9.78 20.06
N GLU A 453 1.78 10.47 20.91
CA GLU A 453 1.83 11.92 20.96
C GLU A 453 3.26 12.40 20.73
N ASN A 454 3.37 13.59 20.14
CA ASN A 454 4.63 14.31 19.99
C ASN A 454 4.39 15.81 20.14
N VAL A 455 5.43 16.54 20.55
CA VAL A 455 5.44 18.00 20.56
C VAL A 455 6.58 18.50 19.69
N GLY A 456 6.31 19.51 18.86
CA GLY A 456 7.25 19.95 17.83
C GLY A 456 8.55 20.58 18.35
N PHE A 457 8.64 20.94 19.64
CA PHE A 457 9.89 21.36 20.27
C PHE A 457 10.78 20.19 20.71
N ASP A 458 10.25 18.97 20.76
CA ASP A 458 11.03 17.74 20.97
C ASP A 458 10.70 16.72 19.87
N PRO A 459 11.21 16.94 18.63
CA PRO A 459 10.88 16.12 17.46
C PRO A 459 11.50 14.71 17.50
N TRP A 460 12.23 14.37 18.56
CA TRP A 460 12.91 13.08 18.70
C TRP A 460 12.11 12.10 19.54
N THR A 461 11.24 12.61 20.41
CA THR A 461 10.57 11.82 21.44
C THR A 461 9.12 11.55 21.06
N VAL A 462 8.75 10.28 21.09
CA VAL A 462 7.36 9.83 20.99
C VAL A 462 6.88 9.41 22.36
N HIS A 463 5.67 9.79 22.71
CA HIS A 463 5.01 9.45 23.96
C HIS A 463 3.87 8.47 23.67
N GLY A 464 3.79 7.41 24.48
CA GLY A 464 2.63 6.55 24.59
C GLY A 464 2.09 6.63 26.00
N SER A 465 0.79 6.90 26.15
CA SER A 465 0.16 7.09 27.46
C SER A 465 -1.12 6.27 27.59
N ILE A 466 -1.50 5.98 28.83
CA ILE A 466 -2.87 5.60 29.15
C ILE A 466 -3.38 6.52 30.24
N HIS A 467 -4.67 6.84 30.17
CA HIS A 467 -5.37 7.56 31.24
C HIS A 467 -6.54 6.72 31.76
N SER A 468 -6.73 6.76 33.06
CA SER A 468 -7.83 6.12 33.79
C SER A 468 -8.16 6.95 35.04
N ASN A 469 -9.26 6.64 35.73
CA ASN A 469 -9.61 7.29 36.99
C ASN A 469 -8.45 7.27 38.01
N GLY A 470 -7.84 6.10 38.23
CA GLY A 470 -6.75 5.91 39.18
C GLY A 470 -5.38 6.35 38.67
N ARG A 471 -5.26 6.67 37.38
CA ARG A 471 -3.99 7.06 36.77
C ARG A 471 -4.16 8.05 35.63
N ASN A 472 -3.87 9.33 35.86
CA ASN A 472 -3.98 10.39 34.85
C ASN A 472 -3.12 11.61 35.21
N HIS A 473 -3.00 12.55 34.26
CA HIS A 473 -2.13 13.72 34.43
C HIS A 473 -2.61 14.70 35.52
N MET A 474 -3.92 14.80 35.81
CA MET A 474 -4.44 15.67 36.87
C MET A 474 -4.03 15.20 38.27
N LEU A 475 -3.79 13.89 38.43
CA LEU A 475 -3.26 13.29 39.65
C LEU A 475 -1.72 13.29 39.73
N GLY A 476 -1.04 13.72 38.66
CA GLY A 476 0.42 13.71 38.58
C GLY A 476 1.06 12.31 38.55
N ASN A 477 0.26 11.26 38.34
CA ASN A 477 0.72 9.86 38.43
C ASN A 477 0.60 9.09 37.10
N ASN A 478 0.51 9.81 35.97
CA ASN A 478 0.22 9.24 34.66
C ASN A 478 1.13 8.06 34.27
N PHE A 479 0.61 7.11 33.50
CA PHE A 479 1.48 6.14 32.83
C PHE A 479 1.84 6.71 31.47
N THR A 480 3.10 7.08 31.30
CA THR A 480 3.68 7.50 30.03
C THR A 480 4.98 6.75 29.82
N VAL A 481 5.15 6.21 28.62
CA VAL A 481 6.38 5.59 28.13
C VAL A 481 6.88 6.40 26.95
N THR A 482 8.19 6.47 26.78
CA THR A 482 8.80 7.24 25.69
C THR A 482 9.79 6.41 24.91
N THR A 483 9.93 6.76 23.64
CA THR A 483 11.02 6.27 22.80
C THR A 483 11.63 7.42 22.02
N LYS A 484 12.92 7.31 21.71
CA LYS A 484 13.63 8.24 20.86
C LYS A 484 14.03 7.56 19.56
N ASN A 485 13.91 8.28 18.46
CA ASN A 485 14.35 7.78 17.17
C ASN A 485 15.64 8.45 16.69
N ASN A 486 16.43 7.74 15.90
CA ASN A 486 17.68 8.24 15.31
C ASN A 486 17.43 9.11 14.07
N VAL A 487 16.22 9.05 13.50
CA VAL A 487 15.70 9.94 12.47
C VAL A 487 14.45 10.61 13.03
N THR A 488 14.26 11.91 12.82
CA THR A 488 13.11 12.59 13.43
C THR A 488 11.79 12.02 12.91
N VAL A 489 10.77 11.99 13.76
CA VAL A 489 9.40 11.61 13.38
C VAL A 489 8.76 12.53 12.33
N GLN A 490 9.45 13.62 12.01
CA GLN A 490 9.01 14.65 11.08
C GLN A 490 9.63 14.49 9.68
N ASP A 491 10.67 13.66 9.53
CA ASP A 491 11.40 13.47 8.27
C ASP A 491 10.98 12.19 7.53
N GLN A 492 10.49 11.16 8.25
CA GLN A 492 10.13 9.87 7.69
C GLN A 492 8.80 9.35 8.23
N PHE A 493 8.17 8.46 7.47
CA PHE A 493 7.02 7.72 7.95
C PHE A 493 7.46 6.63 8.93
N HIS A 494 6.78 6.55 10.07
CA HIS A 494 6.94 5.52 11.08
C HIS A 494 5.61 4.81 11.34
N VAL A 495 5.69 3.57 11.80
CA VAL A 495 4.51 2.80 12.23
C VAL A 495 4.34 2.95 13.73
N TYR A 496 3.30 3.65 14.16
CA TYR A 496 2.92 3.77 15.56
C TYR A 496 1.85 2.74 15.87
N SER A 497 2.01 2.01 16.97
CA SER A 497 1.10 0.90 17.24
C SER A 497 0.91 0.57 18.70
N VAL A 498 -0.26 0.02 18.99
CA VAL A 498 -0.59 -0.64 20.25
C VAL A 498 -1.04 -2.06 20.00
N ASP A 499 -0.60 -2.98 20.85
CA ASP A 499 -1.21 -4.31 21.00
C ASP A 499 -1.95 -4.32 22.35
N TRP A 500 -3.27 -4.38 22.28
CA TRP A 500 -4.15 -4.23 23.43
C TRP A 500 -5.02 -5.48 23.58
N ASN A 501 -5.01 -6.04 24.78
CA ASN A 501 -5.89 -7.13 25.19
C ASN A 501 -6.21 -7.01 26.69
N GLN A 502 -7.03 -7.91 27.22
CA GLN A 502 -7.48 -7.87 28.62
C GLN A 502 -6.34 -7.88 29.67
N SER A 503 -5.14 -8.35 29.31
CA SER A 503 -4.01 -8.45 30.22
C SER A 503 -3.04 -7.27 30.14
N ARG A 504 -2.94 -6.59 28.99
CA ARG A 504 -1.94 -5.54 28.76
C ARG A 504 -2.26 -4.63 27.56
N ILE A 505 -1.66 -3.45 27.59
CA ILE A 505 -1.52 -2.53 26.44
C ILE A 505 -0.03 -2.36 26.20
N GLN A 506 0.44 -2.69 25.00
CA GLN A 506 1.84 -2.66 24.63
C GLN A 506 2.08 -1.64 23.51
N PHE A 507 2.92 -0.65 23.76
CA PHE A 507 3.26 0.43 22.84
C PHE A 507 4.47 0.08 22.00
N MET A 508 4.38 0.35 20.70
CA MET A 508 5.40 0.01 19.71
C MET A 508 5.57 1.13 18.68
N MET A 509 6.82 1.30 18.25
CA MET A 509 7.18 2.14 17.11
C MET A 509 8.06 1.32 16.15
N ASP A 510 7.71 1.28 14.88
CA ASP A 510 8.37 0.48 13.84
C ASP A 510 8.54 -1.00 14.24
N GLY A 511 7.49 -1.55 14.87
CA GLY A 511 7.45 -2.93 15.36
C GLY A 511 8.28 -3.20 16.62
N ARG A 512 8.98 -2.18 17.17
CA ARG A 512 9.76 -2.30 18.41
C ARG A 512 8.94 -1.85 19.60
N VAL A 513 8.79 -2.72 20.59
CA VAL A 513 8.14 -2.41 21.86
C VAL A 513 9.00 -1.43 22.65
N TYR A 514 8.40 -0.35 23.14
CA TYR A 514 9.07 0.60 24.04
C TYR A 514 8.33 0.82 25.36
N GLY A 515 7.14 0.22 25.53
CA GLY A 515 6.43 0.25 26.80
C GLY A 515 5.31 -0.76 26.89
N THR A 516 4.94 -1.15 28.11
CA THR A 516 3.83 -2.08 28.36
C THR A 516 3.14 -1.70 29.67
N TYR A 517 1.84 -1.42 29.59
CA TYR A 517 0.97 -1.27 30.74
C TYR A 517 0.28 -2.61 31.00
N THR A 518 0.55 -3.23 32.14
CA THR A 518 -0.05 -4.52 32.52
C THR A 518 -1.28 -4.29 33.38
N ASN A 519 -2.37 -4.99 33.10
CA ASN A 519 -3.61 -4.90 33.85
C ASN A 519 -3.37 -5.27 35.33
N PRO A 520 -3.53 -4.34 36.28
CA PRO A 520 -3.34 -4.61 37.70
C PRO A 520 -4.40 -5.55 38.29
N ARG A 521 -5.48 -5.82 37.55
CA ARG A 521 -6.66 -6.59 37.96
C ARG A 521 -7.38 -5.98 39.16
N GLN A 522 -7.44 -4.64 39.22
CA GLN A 522 -8.10 -3.87 40.29
C GLN A 522 -9.39 -3.18 39.82
N GLY A 523 -10.01 -3.69 38.75
CA GLY A 523 -11.27 -3.16 38.21
C GLY A 523 -11.11 -1.90 37.35
N TRP A 524 -12.23 -1.30 36.97
CA TRP A 524 -12.32 -0.23 35.96
C TRP A 524 -11.55 1.04 36.33
N THR A 525 -11.31 1.32 37.62
CA THR A 525 -10.56 2.51 38.04
C THR A 525 -9.10 2.47 37.57
N THR A 526 -8.55 1.28 37.35
CA THR A 526 -7.18 1.06 36.85
C THR A 526 -7.16 0.42 35.46
N TRP A 527 -8.25 -0.24 35.06
CA TRP A 527 -8.39 -0.89 33.76
C TRP A 527 -9.77 -0.62 33.14
N PRO A 528 -10.06 0.61 32.68
CA PRO A 528 -11.27 0.91 31.92
C PRO A 528 -11.20 0.46 30.45
N PHE A 529 -10.11 -0.19 30.05
CA PHE A 529 -9.82 -0.65 28.69
C PHE A 529 -10.46 -2.02 28.41
N ASP A 530 -11.68 -2.23 28.87
CA ASP A 530 -12.48 -3.45 28.66
C ASP A 530 -13.77 -3.18 27.86
N LYS A 531 -13.92 -1.95 27.35
CA LYS A 531 -14.99 -1.52 26.43
C LYS A 531 -14.45 -1.21 25.04
N ARG A 532 -15.33 -0.89 24.10
CA ARG A 532 -14.94 -0.54 22.72
C ARG A 532 -14.33 0.86 22.67
N PHE A 533 -13.24 1.00 21.93
CA PHE A 533 -12.57 2.27 21.67
C PHE A 533 -12.56 2.57 20.18
N HIS A 534 -12.58 3.85 19.83
CA HIS A 534 -12.43 4.35 18.46
C HIS A 534 -11.14 5.15 18.32
N LEU A 535 -10.62 5.24 17.11
CA LEU A 535 -9.38 5.95 16.80
C LEU A 535 -9.66 7.43 16.51
N ILE A 536 -8.73 8.29 16.93
CA ILE A 536 -8.71 9.72 16.67
C ILE A 536 -7.35 10.11 16.07
N LEU A 537 -7.38 10.94 15.03
CA LEU A 537 -6.21 11.54 14.38
C LEU A 537 -6.37 13.06 14.35
N ASN A 538 -5.39 13.81 14.86
CA ASN A 538 -5.44 15.27 14.82
C ASN A 538 -4.05 15.93 14.81
N VAL A 539 -4.04 17.20 14.41
CA VAL A 539 -2.92 18.12 14.62
C VAL A 539 -3.44 19.29 15.46
N ALA A 540 -3.05 19.33 16.74
CA ALA A 540 -3.24 20.51 17.58
C ALA A 540 -2.07 21.48 17.43
N ILE A 541 -2.32 22.75 17.74
CA ILE A 541 -1.34 23.83 17.75
C ILE A 541 -1.43 24.56 19.08
N GLY A 542 -0.28 24.84 19.69
CA GLY A 542 -0.21 25.52 20.97
C GLY A 542 -0.75 24.64 22.10
N GLY A 543 -1.64 25.22 22.90
CA GLY A 543 -2.16 24.55 24.09
C GLY A 543 -1.13 24.38 25.21
N MET A 544 -1.59 23.75 26.28
CA MET A 544 -0.81 23.58 27.52
C MET A 544 0.49 22.80 27.30
N TRP A 545 0.55 21.89 26.31
CA TRP A 545 1.74 21.09 26.03
C TRP A 545 2.45 21.50 24.74
N GLY A 546 1.81 21.44 23.58
CA GLY A 546 2.43 21.82 22.29
C GLY A 546 3.02 23.23 22.28
N GLY A 547 2.38 24.17 22.98
CA GLY A 547 2.77 25.57 23.13
C GLY A 547 3.70 25.87 24.31
N GLN A 548 4.15 24.86 25.06
CA GLN A 548 4.94 25.04 26.28
C GLN A 548 6.25 25.82 26.05
N GLN A 549 6.84 25.72 24.86
CA GLN A 549 8.03 26.50 24.45
C GLN A 549 7.69 27.63 23.46
N GLY A 550 6.45 28.10 23.47
CA GLY A 550 5.90 29.03 22.49
C GLY A 550 5.51 28.35 21.18
N VAL A 551 4.86 29.12 20.29
CA VAL A 551 4.46 28.68 18.95
C VAL A 551 5.21 29.53 17.93
N ASP A 552 5.91 28.88 17.00
CA ASP A 552 6.50 29.56 15.86
C ASP A 552 5.45 29.72 14.76
N MET A 553 5.02 30.95 14.50
CA MET A 553 4.00 31.22 13.48
C MET A 553 4.52 31.06 12.03
N GLY A 554 5.82 30.83 11.83
CA GLY A 554 6.43 30.51 10.54
C GLY A 554 6.28 29.05 10.10
N ILE A 555 5.76 28.17 10.96
CA ILE A 555 5.64 26.71 10.69
C ILE A 555 4.51 26.35 9.73
N PHE A 556 3.59 27.28 9.46
CA PHE A 556 2.41 26.99 8.66
C PHE A 556 2.73 26.95 7.16
N PRO A 557 2.19 25.99 6.40
CA PRO A 557 1.30 24.91 6.87
C PRO A 557 2.06 23.77 7.57
N ALA A 558 1.49 23.27 8.68
CA ALA A 558 2.03 22.14 9.43
C ALA A 558 1.17 20.89 9.18
N LYS A 559 1.78 19.77 8.76
CA LYS A 559 1.06 18.62 8.21
C LYS A 559 1.43 17.31 8.91
N MET A 560 0.44 16.56 9.35
CA MET A 560 0.57 15.12 9.57
C MET A 560 0.14 14.39 8.31
N GLU A 561 0.97 13.48 7.84
CA GLU A 561 0.73 12.64 6.66
C GLU A 561 0.56 11.19 7.13
N VAL A 562 -0.58 10.57 6.82
CA VAL A 562 -0.91 9.20 7.21
C VAL A 562 -1.03 8.34 5.95
N ASP A 563 -0.17 7.33 5.82
CA ASP A 563 -0.13 6.41 4.70
C ASP A 563 -1.23 5.34 4.81
N TRP A 564 -1.42 4.78 6.00
CA TRP A 564 -2.52 3.86 6.26
C TRP A 564 -2.84 3.74 7.75
N VAL A 565 -4.05 3.27 8.04
CA VAL A 565 -4.50 2.79 9.34
C VAL A 565 -4.95 1.35 9.19
N ARG A 566 -4.50 0.46 10.07
CA ARG A 566 -4.90 -0.96 10.08
C ARG A 566 -5.21 -1.41 11.49
N VAL A 567 -6.30 -2.16 11.62
CA VAL A 567 -6.72 -2.77 12.88
C VAL A 567 -6.88 -4.27 12.70
N TYR A 568 -6.26 -5.02 13.60
CA TYR A 568 -6.26 -6.48 13.60
C TYR A 568 -6.93 -6.99 14.86
N ARG A 569 -7.70 -8.07 14.73
CA ARG A 569 -8.30 -8.73 15.89
C ARG A 569 -7.20 -9.34 16.76
N SER A 570 -7.28 -9.15 18.08
CA SER A 570 -6.36 -9.81 19.02
C SER A 570 -6.57 -11.32 18.99
N CYS A 571 -5.48 -12.08 18.99
CA CYS A 571 -5.53 -13.53 19.24
C CYS A 571 -5.61 -13.70 20.75
N ASN A 572 -6.77 -14.14 21.25
CA ASN A 572 -6.97 -14.40 22.68
C ASN A 572 -6.05 -15.52 23.17
#